data_AF-A0AA88E6G8-F1
#
_entry.id   AF-A0AA88E6G8-F1
#
_cell.length_a   1.000
_cell.length_b   1.000
_cell.length_c   1.000
_cell.angle_alpha   90.00
_cell.angle_beta   90.00
_cell.angle_gamma   90.00
#
_symmetry.space_group_name_H-M   'P 1'
#
loop_
_entity.id
_entity.type
_entity.pdbx_description
1 polymer ?
#
loop_
_entity_poly.entity_id
_entity_poly.type
_entity_poly.pdbx_seq_one_letter_code
_entity_poly.pdbx_strand_id
1 'polypeptide(L)'
;MSWSIIAAVSPIAPSKSEPSRPLVSSSTSTACGVSLCFPSNCSSRVCFTSSSFYSKPQVTERTKAETVPHSISWSTKQVCRAAAEYKFPDPIPEFAEAETDKFRNHLLNKLSKKDIYEDSVEEVVDICTEIFNTFLRTEYGGPGTLLVVPFIDMADTVHESGLPGASQAARVAVKWATNHVDKDWKEWTGTD
;
A
#
# COMPACT_ATOMS: atom_id res chain seq x y z
N MET A 1 69.25 32.74 27.68
CA MET A 1 69.13 31.62 28.64
C MET A 1 67.69 31.55 29.14
N SER A 2 67.25 30.36 29.55
CA SER A 2 65.95 30.01 30.13
C SER A 2 65.22 31.11 30.91
N TRP A 3 63.89 31.20 30.77
CA TRP A 3 62.98 30.79 31.86
C TRP A 3 61.66 30.24 31.30
N SER A 4 61.08 29.28 32.00
CA SER A 4 59.89 28.53 31.58
C SER A 4 58.92 28.39 32.74
N ILE A 5 57.63 28.62 32.43
CA ILE A 5 56.43 27.98 33.00
C ILE A 5 56.17 28.22 34.51
N ILE A 6 54.94 28.64 34.82
CA ILE A 6 53.90 27.93 35.60
C ILE A 6 52.72 28.90 35.75
N ALA A 7 51.56 28.53 35.21
CA ALA A 7 50.29 29.16 35.56
C ALA A 7 49.44 28.12 36.32
N ALA A 8 49.01 28.45 37.53
CA ALA A 8 48.36 27.53 38.45
C ALA A 8 46.85 27.38 38.20
N VAL A 9 46.30 26.31 38.76
CA VAL A 9 44.91 25.84 38.55
C VAL A 9 43.85 26.76 39.20
N SER A 10 42.68 26.88 38.57
CA SER A 10 41.49 27.51 39.16
C SER A 10 40.58 26.47 39.85
N PRO A 11 39.97 26.78 41.00
CA PRO A 11 39.09 25.86 41.71
C PRO A 11 37.66 25.84 41.14
N ILE A 12 37.03 24.66 41.20
CA ILE A 12 35.62 24.42 40.89
C ILE A 12 34.74 24.90 42.06
N ALA A 13 33.63 25.58 41.73
CA ALA A 13 32.56 25.93 42.67
C ALA A 13 31.24 25.25 42.27
N PRO A 14 30.50 24.61 43.18
CA PRO A 14 29.23 23.97 42.89
C PRO A 14 28.05 24.93 43.10
N SER A 15 27.20 25.10 42.09
CA SER A 15 25.91 25.79 42.23
C SER A 15 24.82 24.83 42.72
N LYS A 16 24.02 25.27 43.70
CA LYS A 16 22.83 24.56 44.19
C LYS A 16 21.58 25.06 43.48
N SER A 17 20.68 24.14 43.11
CA SER A 17 19.24 24.44 43.02
C SER A 17 18.40 23.18 43.25
N GLU A 18 17.52 23.27 44.25
CA GLU A 18 16.33 22.46 44.53
C GLU A 18 15.14 23.45 44.49
N PRO A 19 13.85 23.06 44.65
CA PRO A 19 13.25 21.72 44.60
C PRO A 19 11.96 21.65 43.72
N SER A 20 11.40 20.45 43.52
CA SER A 20 9.93 20.22 43.45
C SER A 20 9.57 18.72 43.49
N ARG A 21 8.74 18.34 44.46
CA ARG A 21 7.99 17.06 44.56
C ARG A 21 6.53 17.31 44.09
N PRO A 22 5.61 16.31 43.99
CA PRO A 22 5.75 14.87 44.22
C PRO A 22 5.24 13.97 43.06
N LEU A 23 5.55 12.67 43.17
CA LEU A 23 4.80 11.60 42.48
C LEU A 23 3.42 11.41 43.12
N VAL A 24 2.37 11.36 42.30
CA VAL A 24 1.10 10.72 42.66
C VAL A 24 0.63 9.88 41.47
N SER A 25 0.76 8.57 41.58
CA SER A 25 0.07 7.63 40.69
C SER A 25 -1.39 7.51 41.12
N SER A 26 -2.32 7.63 40.18
CA SER A 26 -3.70 7.20 40.35
C SER A 26 -4.10 6.38 39.14
N SER A 27 -4.20 5.06 39.34
CA SER A 27 -4.70 4.13 38.33
C SER A 27 -6.23 4.21 38.28
N THR A 28 -6.78 4.50 37.10
CA THR A 28 -8.19 4.24 36.79
C THR A 28 -8.29 3.43 35.52
N SER A 29 -8.61 2.14 35.69
CA SER A 29 -8.96 1.26 34.58
C SER A 29 -10.34 1.64 34.04
N THR A 30 -10.38 2.18 32.83
CA THR A 30 -11.63 2.33 32.07
C THR A 30 -11.51 1.53 30.78
N ALA A 31 -12.31 0.48 30.65
CA ALA A 31 -12.34 -0.35 29.45
C ALA A 31 -13.03 0.41 28.31
N CYS A 32 -12.25 1.11 27.49
CA CYS A 32 -12.75 1.75 26.28
C CYS A 32 -12.77 0.73 25.13
N GLY A 33 -13.95 0.13 24.90
CA GLY A 33 -14.17 -0.71 23.72
C GLY A 33 -13.96 0.10 22.44
N VAL A 34 -13.07 -0.39 21.57
CA VAL A 34 -12.70 0.32 20.33
C VAL A 34 -13.83 0.16 19.30
N SER A 35 -14.78 1.08 19.33
CA SER A 35 -15.82 1.18 18.31
C SER A 35 -15.22 1.73 17.01
N LEU A 36 -14.97 0.85 16.04
CA LEU A 36 -14.51 1.20 14.70
C LEU A 36 -15.63 1.89 13.89
N CYS A 37 -15.77 3.20 14.08
CA CYS A 37 -16.69 4.02 13.28
C CYS A 37 -16.08 4.35 11.92
N PHE A 38 -16.42 3.57 10.89
CA PHE A 38 -16.16 3.91 9.49
C PHE A 38 -17.09 5.03 9.02
N PRO A 39 -16.60 6.08 8.34
CA PRO A 39 -17.45 7.04 7.64
C PRO A 39 -17.82 6.51 6.25
N SER A 40 -18.85 5.65 6.16
CA SER A 40 -19.39 5.19 4.87
C SER A 40 -20.53 6.08 4.37
N ASN A 41 -20.23 7.02 3.48
CA ASN A 41 -21.26 7.81 2.80
C ASN A 41 -21.65 7.19 1.43
N CYS A 42 -22.49 6.17 1.45
CA CYS A 42 -23.16 5.66 0.23
C CYS A 42 -24.63 5.36 0.52
N SER A 43 -25.53 6.18 -0.03
CA SER A 43 -26.96 5.90 -0.02
C SER A 43 -27.30 4.74 -0.96
N SER A 44 -27.75 3.61 -0.42
CA SER A 44 -28.77 2.79 -1.05
C SER A 44 -29.51 1.98 0.02
N ARG A 45 -30.84 2.06 0.02
CA ARG A 45 -31.70 1.39 1.02
C ARG A 45 -31.96 -0.05 0.59
N VAL A 46 -31.48 -1.02 1.36
CA VAL A 46 -32.08 -2.37 1.39
C VAL A 46 -32.16 -2.83 2.85
N CYS A 47 -33.34 -2.73 3.46
CA CYS A 47 -33.56 -3.20 4.82
C CYS A 47 -33.87 -4.71 4.82
N PHE A 48 -32.94 -5.53 5.28
CA PHE A 48 -33.22 -6.92 5.60
C PHE A 48 -33.67 -7.04 7.06
N THR A 49 -35.00 -6.99 7.27
CA THR A 49 -35.59 -7.34 8.55
C THR A 49 -35.47 -8.84 8.79
N SER A 50 -34.69 -9.22 9.79
CA SER A 50 -34.67 -10.59 10.33
C SER A 50 -36.02 -10.92 10.95
N SER A 51 -36.63 -12.03 10.53
CA SER A 51 -37.73 -12.67 11.26
C SER A 51 -37.53 -14.19 11.26
N SER A 52 -37.18 -14.71 12.43
CA SER A 52 -37.16 -16.15 12.71
C SER A 52 -38.57 -16.59 13.12
N PHE A 53 -39.26 -17.35 12.28
CA PHE A 53 -40.41 -18.16 12.71
C PHE A 53 -40.39 -19.54 12.04
N TYR A 54 -40.44 -20.57 12.88
CA TYR A 54 -40.56 -21.97 12.47
C TYR A 54 -41.91 -22.22 11.78
N SER A 55 -41.89 -22.91 10.64
CA SER A 55 -43.08 -23.51 10.04
C SER A 55 -42.85 -25.00 9.82
N LYS A 56 -43.80 -25.82 10.30
CA LYS A 56 -43.75 -27.29 10.22
C LYS A 56 -43.86 -27.77 8.77
N PRO A 57 -43.27 -28.94 8.42
CA PRO A 57 -43.59 -29.61 7.17
C PRO A 57 -45.00 -30.20 7.24
N GLN A 58 -45.83 -29.97 6.21
CA GLN A 58 -46.98 -30.83 5.95
C GLN A 58 -46.61 -31.90 4.94
N VAL A 59 -46.82 -33.16 5.35
CA VAL A 59 -46.78 -34.33 4.47
C VAL A 59 -48.11 -34.42 3.73
N THR A 60 -48.05 -34.48 2.40
CA THR A 60 -49.12 -35.06 1.58
C THR A 60 -48.50 -36.01 0.57
N GLU A 61 -48.92 -37.28 0.65
CA GLU A 61 -48.43 -38.41 -0.13
C GLU A 61 -49.21 -38.59 -1.45
N ARG A 62 -48.69 -39.43 -2.37
CA ARG A 62 -49.28 -39.85 -3.68
C ARG A 62 -49.42 -38.73 -4.73
N THR A 63 -49.18 -38.93 -6.02
CA THR A 63 -48.77 -40.08 -6.88
C THR A 63 -47.98 -39.48 -8.07
N LYS A 64 -47.23 -40.17 -8.94
CA LYS A 64 -47.14 -41.59 -9.36
C LYS A 64 -45.71 -41.83 -9.91
N ALA A 65 -45.19 -43.07 -9.84
CA ALA A 65 -43.98 -43.45 -10.57
C ALA A 65 -44.34 -44.03 -11.95
N GLU A 66 -43.71 -43.54 -13.02
CA GLU A 66 -43.66 -44.22 -14.31
C GLU A 66 -42.27 -44.06 -14.94
N THR A 67 -41.72 -45.20 -15.36
CA THR A 67 -40.33 -45.39 -15.80
C THR A 67 -40.22 -45.24 -17.32
N VAL A 68 -39.28 -44.41 -17.82
CA VAL A 68 -38.39 -44.71 -18.97
C VAL A 68 -37.10 -43.88 -18.81
N PRO A 69 -35.89 -44.45 -19.01
CA PRO A 69 -34.66 -43.68 -18.89
C PRO A 69 -34.38 -42.84 -20.15
N HIS A 70 -34.49 -41.52 -20.03
CA HIS A 70 -33.83 -40.64 -20.99
C HIS A 70 -32.33 -40.61 -20.67
N SER A 71 -31.59 -41.42 -21.43
CA SER A 71 -30.14 -41.40 -21.52
C SER A 71 -29.63 -39.95 -21.44
N ILE A 72 -28.93 -39.62 -20.36
CA ILE A 72 -28.02 -38.47 -20.38
C ILE A 72 -26.94 -38.87 -21.39
N SER A 73 -27.14 -38.44 -22.64
CA SER A 73 -26.14 -38.54 -23.68
C SER A 73 -24.96 -37.73 -23.20
N TRP A 74 -23.99 -38.43 -22.59
CA TRP A 74 -22.70 -37.87 -22.24
C TRP A 74 -21.96 -37.64 -23.55
N SER A 75 -22.34 -36.55 -24.23
CA SER A 75 -21.72 -36.06 -25.43
C SER A 75 -20.34 -35.53 -25.04
N THR A 76 -19.41 -36.47 -24.87
CA THR A 76 -17.96 -36.23 -24.86
C THR A 76 -17.61 -35.20 -25.91
N LYS A 77 -16.67 -34.30 -25.57
CA LYS A 77 -16.13 -33.20 -26.39
C LYS A 77 -16.87 -31.85 -26.29
N GLN A 78 -17.24 -31.43 -25.09
CA GLN A 78 -16.90 -30.06 -24.70
C GLN A 78 -15.39 -29.99 -24.44
N VAL A 79 -14.60 -29.97 -25.52
CA VAL A 79 -13.20 -29.58 -25.44
C VAL A 79 -13.21 -28.08 -25.18
N CYS A 80 -12.82 -27.66 -23.99
CA CYS A 80 -12.60 -26.24 -23.69
C CYS A 80 -11.61 -25.71 -24.73
N ARG A 81 -12.10 -24.87 -25.65
CA ARG A 81 -11.27 -24.29 -26.71
C ARG A 81 -10.21 -23.45 -26.00
N ALA A 82 -8.96 -23.80 -26.27
CA ALA A 82 -7.76 -23.33 -25.59
C ALA A 82 -7.91 -21.96 -24.91
N ALA A 83 -7.55 -21.91 -23.62
CA ALA A 83 -6.92 -20.70 -23.11
C ALA A 83 -5.68 -20.49 -23.99
N ALA A 84 -5.80 -19.59 -24.97
CA ALA A 84 -4.65 -19.09 -25.69
C ALA A 84 -3.76 -18.45 -24.62
N GLU A 85 -2.56 -19.01 -24.44
CA GLU A 85 -1.64 -18.60 -23.39
C GLU A 85 -1.29 -17.13 -23.61
N TYR A 86 -1.93 -16.25 -22.82
CA TYR A 86 -1.77 -14.81 -22.96
C TYR A 86 -0.37 -14.46 -22.51
N LYS A 87 0.52 -14.26 -23.48
CA LYS A 87 1.85 -13.74 -23.23
C LYS A 87 1.72 -12.24 -23.01
N PHE A 88 1.99 -11.81 -21.79
CA PHE A 88 2.23 -10.40 -21.52
C PHE A 88 3.38 -9.93 -22.43
N PRO A 89 3.28 -8.73 -23.02
CA PRO A 89 4.38 -8.15 -23.78
C PRO A 89 5.60 -7.98 -22.87
N ASP A 90 6.79 -8.16 -23.45
CA ASP A 90 8.03 -7.92 -22.72
C ASP A 90 8.12 -6.43 -22.30
N PRO A 91 8.71 -6.12 -21.13
CA PRO A 91 8.89 -4.73 -20.68
C PRO A 91 9.66 -3.88 -21.70
N ILE A 92 9.26 -2.61 -21.86
CA ILE A 92 9.86 -1.67 -22.81
C ILE A 92 10.80 -0.71 -22.06
N PRO A 93 12.15 -0.83 -22.21
CA PRO A 93 13.11 -0.02 -21.45
C PRO A 93 12.98 1.49 -21.69
N GLU A 94 12.66 1.91 -22.91
CA GLU A 94 12.52 3.32 -23.30
C GLU A 94 11.28 3.96 -22.65
N PHE A 95 10.19 3.20 -22.53
CA PHE A 95 9.01 3.63 -21.78
C PHE A 95 9.35 3.75 -20.28
N ALA A 96 10.05 2.76 -19.73
CA ALA A 96 10.42 2.75 -18.32
C ALA A 96 11.26 3.98 -17.93
N GLU A 97 12.26 4.35 -18.74
CA GLU A 97 13.06 5.56 -18.53
C GLU A 97 12.21 6.84 -18.59
N ALA A 98 11.43 7.01 -19.66
CA ALA A 98 10.57 8.19 -19.85
C ALA A 98 9.49 8.35 -18.76
N GLU A 99 8.92 7.24 -18.26
CA GLU A 99 7.90 7.26 -17.21
C GLU A 99 8.52 7.45 -15.82
N THR A 100 9.72 6.90 -15.59
CA THR A 100 10.52 7.09 -14.37
C THR A 100 10.91 8.56 -14.18
N ASP A 101 11.28 9.27 -15.26
CA ASP A 101 11.58 10.70 -15.18
C ASP A 101 10.36 11.54 -14.75
N LYS A 102 9.17 11.24 -15.27
CA LYS A 102 7.92 11.91 -14.83
C LYS A 102 7.63 11.58 -13.36
N PHE A 103 7.81 10.33 -12.96
CA PHE A 103 7.63 9.86 -11.59
C PHE A 103 8.55 10.59 -10.60
N ARG A 104 9.86 10.62 -10.88
CA ARG A 104 10.89 11.33 -10.09
C ARG A 104 10.49 12.79 -9.87
N ASN A 105 10.15 13.50 -10.95
CA ASN A 105 9.72 14.89 -10.91
C ASN A 105 8.42 15.08 -10.10
N HIS A 106 7.47 14.14 -10.18
CA HIS A 106 6.26 14.18 -9.38
C HIS A 106 6.54 14.00 -7.89
N LEU A 107 7.35 13.01 -7.51
CA LEU A 107 7.70 12.75 -6.11
C LEU A 107 8.43 13.95 -5.52
N LEU A 108 9.48 14.45 -6.16
CA LEU A 108 10.23 15.63 -5.70
C LEU A 108 9.30 16.83 -5.44
N ASN A 109 8.39 17.13 -6.37
CA ASN A 109 7.39 18.21 -6.25
C ASN A 109 6.35 17.97 -5.13
N LYS A 110 6.05 16.71 -4.78
CA LYS A 110 5.08 16.33 -3.73
C LYS A 110 5.69 16.14 -2.34
N LEU A 111 6.97 15.78 -2.25
CA LEU A 111 7.67 15.52 -1.00
C LEU A 111 8.32 16.80 -0.45
N SER A 112 8.90 17.65 -1.31
CA SER A 112 9.38 19.01 -0.94
C SER A 112 8.32 19.94 -0.31
N LYS A 113 7.04 19.62 -0.47
CA LYS A 113 5.91 20.34 0.16
C LYS A 113 5.55 19.85 1.55
N LYS A 114 6.26 18.85 2.06
CA LYS A 114 6.03 18.22 3.37
C LYS A 114 7.28 18.37 4.22
N ASP A 115 7.14 19.10 5.32
CA ASP A 115 8.20 19.41 6.30
C ASP A 115 8.89 18.17 6.91
N ILE A 116 8.23 17.00 6.82
CA ILE A 116 8.66 15.72 7.40
C ILE A 116 9.99 15.21 6.80
N TYR A 117 10.36 15.64 5.58
CA TYR A 117 11.50 15.09 4.86
C TYR A 117 12.79 15.92 5.01
N GLU A 118 12.74 17.13 5.57
CA GLU A 118 13.89 18.02 5.78
C GLU A 118 14.88 18.00 4.60
N ASP A 119 16.14 17.60 4.80
CA ASP A 119 17.18 17.50 3.76
C ASP A 119 17.22 16.13 3.04
N SER A 120 16.35 15.19 3.42
CA SER A 120 16.31 13.80 2.90
C SER A 120 15.38 13.58 1.70
N VAL A 121 14.78 14.64 1.15
CA VAL A 121 13.82 14.55 0.03
C VAL A 121 14.41 13.82 -1.16
N GLU A 122 15.58 14.25 -1.64
CA GLU A 122 16.28 13.66 -2.78
C GLU A 122 16.58 12.17 -2.58
N GLU A 123 17.05 11.75 -1.40
CA GLU A 123 17.38 10.35 -1.11
C GLU A 123 16.13 9.45 -1.12
N VAL A 124 15.03 9.91 -0.53
CA VAL A 124 13.74 9.20 -0.60
C VAL A 124 13.20 9.13 -2.03
N VAL A 125 13.37 10.20 -2.81
CA VAL A 125 13.00 10.23 -4.24
C VAL A 125 13.84 9.24 -5.03
N ASP A 126 15.15 9.20 -4.81
CA ASP A 126 16.09 8.30 -5.52
C ASP A 126 15.76 6.84 -5.26
N ILE A 127 15.59 6.42 -4.00
CA ILE A 127 15.18 5.05 -3.63
C ILE A 127 13.85 4.68 -4.31
N CYS A 128 12.85 5.56 -4.24
CA CYS A 128 11.56 5.29 -4.87
C CYS A 128 11.68 5.17 -6.40
N THR A 129 12.55 5.98 -7.01
CA THR A 129 12.77 6.02 -8.46
C THR A 129 13.52 4.78 -8.95
N GLU A 130 14.51 4.30 -8.20
CA GLU A 130 15.27 3.08 -8.52
C GLU A 130 14.39 1.82 -8.51
N ILE A 131 13.60 1.65 -7.44
CA ILE A 131 12.67 0.51 -7.30
C ILE A 131 11.60 0.55 -8.42
N PHE A 132 11.04 1.73 -8.69
CA PHE A 132 10.03 1.90 -9.73
C PHE A 132 10.56 1.62 -11.14
N ASN A 133 11.74 2.16 -11.47
CA ASN A 133 12.42 1.91 -12.74
C ASN A 133 12.74 0.43 -12.94
N THR A 134 13.24 -0.24 -11.89
CA THR A 134 13.53 -1.67 -11.92
C THR A 134 12.27 -2.47 -12.25
N PHE A 135 11.18 -2.24 -11.52
CA PHE A 135 9.87 -2.85 -11.80
C PHE A 135 9.39 -2.61 -13.24
N LEU A 136 9.43 -1.36 -13.73
CA LEU A 136 8.99 -1.03 -15.09
C LEU A 136 9.84 -1.70 -16.18
N ARG A 137 11.10 -2.06 -15.89
CA ARG A 137 12.03 -2.71 -16.83
C ARG A 137 12.02 -4.24 -16.79
N THR A 138 11.46 -4.86 -15.73
CA THR A 138 11.55 -6.31 -15.52
C THR A 138 10.21 -7.01 -15.41
N GLU A 139 9.17 -6.34 -14.90
CA GLU A 139 7.90 -6.98 -14.51
C GLU A 139 6.66 -6.32 -15.13
N TYR A 140 6.72 -5.02 -15.46
CA TYR A 140 5.57 -4.33 -16.03
C TYR A 140 5.33 -4.73 -17.49
N GLY A 141 4.26 -5.50 -17.71
CA GLY A 141 3.81 -6.01 -19.01
C GLY A 141 2.62 -5.23 -19.59
N GLY A 142 2.56 -3.92 -19.37
CA GLY A 142 1.49 -3.06 -19.89
C GLY A 142 0.25 -2.93 -18.99
N PRO A 143 -0.86 -2.36 -19.50
CA PRO A 143 -1.92 -1.81 -18.66
C PRO A 143 -2.63 -2.87 -17.83
N GLY A 144 -2.89 -2.55 -16.56
CA GLY A 144 -3.46 -3.48 -15.59
C GLY A 144 -2.47 -4.48 -14.99
N THR A 145 -1.17 -4.40 -15.31
CA THR A 145 -0.11 -5.21 -14.68
C THR A 145 0.64 -4.48 -13.55
N LEU A 146 0.23 -3.26 -13.20
CA LEU A 146 0.83 -2.48 -12.12
C LEU A 146 0.72 -3.22 -10.78
N LEU A 147 1.84 -3.74 -10.27
CA LEU A 147 1.89 -4.50 -9.02
C LEU A 147 1.93 -3.59 -7.80
N VAL A 148 1.45 -4.10 -6.67
CA VAL A 148 1.54 -3.42 -5.36
C VAL A 148 2.91 -3.61 -4.71
N VAL A 149 3.59 -4.72 -5.00
CA VAL A 149 4.87 -5.14 -4.38
C VAL A 149 5.95 -4.05 -4.44
N PRO A 150 6.24 -3.40 -5.60
CA PRO A 150 7.25 -2.34 -5.66
C PRO A 150 6.98 -1.18 -4.69
N PHE A 151 5.71 -0.88 -4.38
CA PHE A 151 5.36 0.18 -3.44
C PHE A 151 5.43 -0.24 -1.97
N ILE A 152 5.40 -1.55 -1.68
CA ILE A 152 5.74 -2.10 -0.38
C ILE A 152 7.26 -1.98 -0.20
N ASP A 153 8.02 -2.43 -1.20
CA ASP A 153 9.50 -2.37 -1.20
C ASP A 153 9.99 -0.92 -1.07
N MET A 154 9.32 0.06 -1.68
CA MET A 154 9.59 1.49 -1.44
C MET A 154 9.38 1.92 0.02
N ALA A 155 8.34 1.42 0.68
CA ALA A 155 8.08 1.77 2.08
C ALA A 155 9.10 1.10 3.01
N ASP A 156 9.41 -0.17 2.76
CA ASP A 156 10.32 -0.94 3.59
C ASP A 156 11.77 -0.46 3.40
N THR A 157 12.25 -0.27 2.16
CA THR A 157 13.61 0.24 1.88
C THR A 157 13.83 1.63 2.46
N VAL A 158 12.87 2.56 2.30
CA VAL A 158 13.00 3.91 2.88
C VAL A 158 12.97 3.85 4.42
N HIS A 159 12.20 2.95 5.02
CA HIS A 159 12.18 2.76 6.47
C HIS A 159 13.48 2.13 7.01
N GLU A 160 14.03 1.13 6.32
CA GLU A 160 15.26 0.43 6.68
C GLU A 160 16.50 1.34 6.54
N SER A 161 16.52 2.24 5.55
CA SER A 161 17.51 3.33 5.45
C SER A 161 17.39 4.38 6.57
N GLY A 162 16.39 4.28 7.45
CA GLY A 162 16.16 5.23 8.55
C GLY A 162 15.56 6.57 8.12
N LEU A 163 15.06 6.66 6.88
CA LEU A 163 14.56 7.90 6.29
C LEU A 163 13.11 8.19 6.71
N PRO A 164 12.74 9.47 6.88
CA PRO A 164 11.41 9.84 7.34
C PRO A 164 10.34 9.64 6.26
N GLY A 165 9.08 9.44 6.70
CA GLY A 165 7.91 9.52 5.83
C GLY A 165 7.78 8.41 4.77
N ALA A 166 8.41 7.25 4.97
CA ALA A 166 8.37 6.10 4.06
C ALA A 166 6.96 5.74 3.56
N SER A 167 6.01 5.50 4.46
CA SER A 167 4.61 5.17 4.08
C SER A 167 3.92 6.29 3.31
N GLN A 168 4.30 7.56 3.53
CA GLN A 168 3.77 8.72 2.84
C GLN A 168 4.42 8.93 1.46
N ALA A 169 5.64 8.45 1.25
CA ALA A 169 6.31 8.41 -0.06
C ALA A 169 5.66 7.32 -0.92
N ALA A 170 5.58 6.08 -0.43
CA ALA A 170 4.89 4.97 -1.09
C ALA A 170 3.43 5.31 -1.48
N ARG A 171 2.65 5.96 -0.59
CA ARG A 171 1.28 6.40 -0.91
C ARG A 171 1.21 7.45 -2.03
N VAL A 172 2.21 8.33 -2.14
CA VAL A 172 2.31 9.29 -3.26
C VAL A 172 2.67 8.56 -4.55
N ALA A 173 3.62 7.63 -4.47
CA ALA A 173 4.06 6.79 -5.59
C ALA A 173 2.91 5.96 -6.18
N VAL A 174 2.20 5.17 -5.35
CA VAL A 174 1.00 4.40 -5.75
C VAL A 174 0.00 5.32 -6.45
N LYS A 175 -0.37 6.43 -5.80
CA LYS A 175 -1.39 7.34 -6.33
C LYS A 175 -0.95 7.98 -7.64
N TRP A 176 0.33 8.25 -7.85
CA TRP A 176 0.80 8.71 -9.14
C TRP A 176 0.70 7.61 -10.19
N ALA A 177 1.28 6.44 -9.92
CA ALA A 177 1.40 5.35 -10.87
C ALA A 177 0.03 4.87 -11.38
N THR A 178 -0.94 4.70 -10.48
CA THR A 178 -2.32 4.28 -10.83
C THR A 178 -3.07 5.26 -11.74
N ASN A 179 -2.60 6.51 -11.85
CA ASN A 179 -3.26 7.55 -12.67
C ASN A 179 -2.52 7.86 -13.99
N HIS A 180 -1.28 7.39 -14.17
CA HIS A 180 -0.43 7.78 -15.31
C HIS A 180 0.06 6.56 -16.09
N VAL A 181 0.66 5.55 -15.43
CA VAL A 181 1.40 4.45 -16.09
C VAL A 181 0.58 3.68 -17.12
N ASP A 182 -0.62 3.24 -16.75
CA ASP A 182 -1.56 2.54 -17.63
C ASP A 182 -2.08 3.40 -18.80
N LYS A 183 -2.13 4.73 -18.62
CA LYS A 183 -2.60 5.70 -19.62
C LYS A 183 -1.47 6.00 -20.60
N ASP A 184 -0.33 6.39 -20.07
CA ASP A 184 0.83 6.83 -20.83
C ASP A 184 1.44 5.65 -21.62
N TRP A 185 1.29 4.41 -21.13
CA TRP A 185 1.57 3.21 -21.94
C TRP A 185 0.69 3.10 -23.19
N LYS A 186 -0.63 3.32 -23.07
CA LYS A 186 -1.54 3.24 -24.24
C LYS A 186 -1.23 4.30 -25.28
N GLU A 187 -0.89 5.50 -24.80
CA GLU A 187 -0.42 6.62 -25.62
C GLU A 187 0.91 6.25 -26.32
N TRP A 188 1.81 5.54 -25.64
CA TRP A 188 3.08 5.05 -26.19
C TRP A 188 2.91 3.93 -27.24
N THR A 189 2.03 2.96 -27.00
CA THR A 189 1.81 1.83 -27.93
C THR A 189 0.79 2.11 -29.03
N GLY A 190 0.21 3.32 -29.08
CA GLY A 190 -0.78 3.72 -30.08
C GLY A 190 -1.99 2.79 -30.14
N THR A 191 -2.41 2.26 -28.99
CA THR A 191 -3.46 1.23 -28.89
C THR A 191 -4.73 1.83 -28.30
N ASP A 192 -5.61 2.30 -29.20
CA ASP A 192 -6.96 2.83 -28.91
C ASP A 192 -7.98 1.72 -28.57
#